data_AF-A0A7X5TD56-F1
#
_entry.id   AF-A0A7X5TD56-F1
#
_cell.length_a   1.000
_cell.length_b   1.000
_cell.length_c   1.000
_cell.angle_alpha   90.00
_cell.angle_beta   90.00
_cell.angle_gamma   90.00
#
_symmetry.space_group_name_H-M   'P 1'
#
loop_
_entity.id
_entity.type
_entity.pdbx_description
1 polymer ?
#
loop_
_entity_poly.entity_id
_entity_poly.type
_entity_poly.pdbx_seq_one_letter_code
_entity_poly.pdbx_strand_id
1 'polypeptide(L)'
;MLTNIRFLLIFAAMIGSKIHASEDPPPPYLKYVDEISKEFGKEAEKELNLVYIGGGGGMPRDVENIRICFIAYRKASIEEARELEVKATEKLLKMINSHKQIRQYLREYPFKPDRAHVSISFQKKDNNHQSQNSLAFVYQVKNKIFYDINDLKTDRLVKICEEPYEEALKIVQNQSPPEKF
;
A
#
# COMPACT_ATOMS: atom_id res chain seq x y z
N MET A 1 25.39 -31.69 -12.73
CA MET A 1 24.45 -30.86 -13.54
C MET A 1 23.96 -29.73 -12.65
N LEU A 2 24.41 -28.50 -12.90
CA LEU A 2 23.81 -27.30 -12.32
C LEU A 2 22.60 -26.95 -13.18
N THR A 3 21.40 -26.87 -12.60
CA THR A 3 20.24 -26.33 -13.29
C THR A 3 19.74 -25.11 -12.53
N ASN A 4 19.93 -23.99 -13.21
CA ASN A 4 19.65 -22.62 -12.85
C ASN A 4 18.24 -22.37 -12.29
N ILE A 5 18.23 -21.55 -11.25
CA ILE A 5 17.09 -20.87 -10.63
C ILE A 5 16.39 -19.98 -11.66
N ARG A 6 15.05 -20.04 -11.72
CA ARG A 6 14.22 -19.02 -12.37
C ARG A 6 13.16 -18.54 -11.38
N PHE A 7 13.39 -17.33 -10.85
CA PHE A 7 12.37 -16.53 -10.19
C PHE A 7 11.34 -16.09 -11.23
N LEU A 8 10.09 -16.51 -11.10
CA LEU A 8 8.99 -15.99 -11.89
C LEU A 8 8.34 -14.84 -11.12
N LEU A 9 8.91 -13.64 -11.22
CA LEU A 9 8.20 -12.41 -10.89
C LEU A 9 7.18 -12.17 -12.01
N ILE A 10 5.92 -12.52 -11.77
CA ILE A 10 4.82 -12.04 -12.61
C ILE A 10 4.56 -10.57 -12.24
N PHE A 11 5.46 -9.70 -12.68
CA PHE A 11 5.05 -8.38 -13.11
C PHE A 11 4.30 -8.60 -14.41
N ALA A 12 2.98 -8.55 -14.37
CA ALA A 12 2.22 -8.33 -15.59
C ALA A 12 2.65 -6.97 -16.14
N ALA A 13 3.65 -7.02 -17.04
CA ALA A 13 3.97 -5.93 -17.92
C ALA A 13 2.67 -5.61 -18.65
N MET A 14 2.08 -4.47 -18.34
CA MET A 14 1.26 -3.74 -19.29
C MET A 14 2.18 -3.45 -20.47
N ILE A 15 2.26 -4.42 -21.39
CA ILE A 15 2.86 -4.27 -22.70
C ILE A 15 2.23 -3.00 -23.26
N GLY A 16 3.09 -2.01 -23.47
CA GLY A 16 2.71 -0.71 -23.97
C GLY A 16 1.91 -0.89 -25.25
N SER A 17 0.59 -0.78 -25.12
CA SER A 17 -0.15 -0.08 -26.15
C SER A 17 0.49 1.29 -26.18
N LYS A 18 1.12 1.63 -27.31
CA LYS A 18 1.39 3.03 -27.64
C LYS A 18 0.03 3.71 -27.78
N ILE A 19 -0.62 3.95 -26.64
CA ILE A 19 -1.67 4.94 -26.52
C ILE A 19 -0.95 6.21 -26.93
N HIS A 20 -1.42 6.85 -28.00
CA HIS A 20 -1.06 8.21 -28.32
C HIS A 20 -1.02 8.98 -27.00
N ALA A 21 0.18 9.34 -26.53
CA ALA A 21 0.27 10.35 -25.50
C ALA A 21 -0.39 11.57 -26.14
N SER A 22 -1.55 11.98 -25.63
CA SER A 22 -2.18 13.21 -26.07
C SER A 22 -1.14 14.32 -26.00
N GLU A 23 -1.10 15.19 -27.01
CA GLU A 23 -0.24 16.39 -26.98
C GLU A 23 -0.61 17.33 -25.81
N ASP A 24 -1.75 17.09 -25.17
CA ASP A 24 -2.19 17.78 -23.97
C ASP A 24 -1.26 17.54 -22.78
N PRO A 25 -0.92 18.58 -22.01
CA PRO A 25 -0.14 18.43 -20.80
C PRO A 25 -0.85 17.51 -19.80
N PRO A 26 -0.11 16.75 -18.98
CA PRO A 26 -0.71 15.88 -17.98
C PRO A 26 -1.62 16.69 -17.04
N PRO A 27 -2.76 16.12 -16.60
CA PRO A 27 -3.64 16.80 -15.66
C PRO A 27 -2.89 17.29 -14.41
N PRO A 28 -3.13 18.52 -13.92
CA PRO A 28 -2.37 19.11 -12.81
C PRO A 28 -2.35 18.25 -11.55
N TYR A 29 -3.42 17.50 -11.28
CA TYR A 29 -3.50 16.65 -10.10
C TYR A 29 -2.47 15.52 -10.07
N LEU A 30 -1.94 15.08 -11.22
CA LEU A 30 -0.91 14.03 -11.25
C LEU A 30 0.37 14.50 -10.57
N LYS A 31 0.72 15.79 -10.70
CA LYS A 31 1.83 16.40 -9.99
C LYS A 31 1.62 16.34 -8.48
N TYR A 32 0.41 16.70 -8.01
CA TYR A 32 0.10 16.71 -6.58
C TYR A 32 0.06 15.30 -5.97
N VAL A 33 -0.45 14.31 -6.72
CA VAL A 33 -0.40 12.90 -6.30
C VAL A 33 1.05 12.42 -6.18
N ASP A 34 1.91 12.76 -7.14
CA ASP A 34 3.34 12.41 -7.11
C ASP A 34 4.07 13.07 -5.93
N GLU A 35 3.82 14.35 -5.67
CA GLU A 35 4.36 15.08 -4.52
C GLU A 35 3.97 14.39 -3.19
N ILE A 36 2.68 14.16 -2.97
CA ILE A 36 2.16 13.49 -1.76
C ILE A 36 2.75 12.08 -1.64
N SER A 37 2.80 11.31 -2.73
CA SER A 37 3.28 9.92 -2.71
C SER A 37 4.76 9.83 -2.36
N LYS A 38 5.58 10.73 -2.91
CA LYS A 38 7.03 10.79 -2.62
C LYS A 38 7.31 11.24 -1.20
N GLU A 39 6.60 12.24 -0.71
CA GLU A 39 6.73 12.71 0.66
C GLU A 39 6.30 11.61 1.64
N PHE A 40 5.14 10.99 1.40
CA PHE A 40 4.64 9.90 2.21
C PHE A 40 5.60 8.70 2.23
N GLY A 41 6.15 8.33 1.08
CA GLY A 41 7.14 7.26 0.98
C GLY A 41 8.36 7.51 1.87
N LYS A 42 8.92 8.73 1.84
CA LYS A 42 10.05 9.12 2.70
C LYS A 42 9.71 9.09 4.18
N GLU A 43 8.53 9.57 4.56
CA GLU A 43 8.12 9.56 5.96
C GLU A 43 7.86 8.13 6.46
N ALA A 44 7.24 7.27 5.64
CA ALA A 44 7.01 5.86 5.96
C ALA A 44 8.32 5.07 6.08
N GLU A 45 9.33 5.36 5.24
CA GLU A 45 10.68 4.83 5.37
C GLU A 45 11.29 5.15 6.74
N LYS A 46 11.20 6.40 7.17
CA LYS A 46 11.78 6.87 8.43
C LYS A 46 11.03 6.39 9.67
N GLU A 47 9.70 6.43 9.64
CA GLU A 47 8.87 6.24 10.84
C GLU A 47 8.38 4.79 11.00
N LEU A 48 8.13 4.09 9.89
CA LEU A 48 7.53 2.75 9.89
C LEU A 48 8.51 1.65 9.45
N ASN A 49 9.73 2.03 9.03
CA ASN A 49 10.75 1.13 8.48
C ASN A 49 10.23 0.33 7.27
N LEU A 50 9.54 1.03 6.35
CA LEU A 50 8.95 0.50 5.13
C LEU A 50 9.69 1.05 3.91
N VAL A 51 10.03 0.23 2.92
CA VAL A 51 10.69 0.69 1.68
C VAL A 51 9.64 0.99 0.62
N TYR A 52 9.61 2.23 0.12
CA TYR A 52 8.67 2.64 -0.93
C TYR A 52 9.07 2.02 -2.28
N ILE A 53 8.14 1.30 -2.91
CA ILE A 53 8.39 0.63 -4.21
C ILE A 53 7.54 1.15 -5.35
N GLY A 54 6.58 2.03 -5.07
CA GLY A 54 5.76 2.66 -6.09
C GLY A 54 4.35 2.97 -5.62
N GLY A 55 3.59 3.58 -6.52
CA GLY A 55 2.21 3.96 -6.29
C GLY A 55 1.43 4.08 -7.60
N GLY A 56 0.15 4.38 -7.48
CA GLY A 56 -0.77 4.53 -8.60
C GLY A 56 -2.17 4.84 -8.10
N GLY A 57 -3.18 4.40 -8.85
CA GLY A 57 -4.58 4.57 -8.46
C GLY A 57 -5.49 4.86 -9.65
N GLY A 58 -6.78 5.04 -9.36
CA GLY A 58 -7.78 5.44 -10.35
C GLY A 58 -7.80 6.95 -10.51
N MET A 59 -7.26 7.45 -11.63
CA MET A 59 -7.18 8.89 -11.89
C MET A 59 -7.53 9.34 -13.33
N PRO A 60 -8.60 8.80 -13.97
CA PRO A 60 -8.89 9.10 -15.37
C PRO A 60 -9.38 10.53 -15.62
N ARG A 61 -9.98 11.19 -14.61
CA ARG A 61 -10.55 12.57 -14.71
C ARG A 61 -10.37 13.39 -13.45
N ASP A 62 -10.45 12.72 -12.30
CA ASP A 62 -10.22 13.22 -10.96
C ASP A 62 -9.49 12.13 -10.18
N VAL A 63 -9.15 12.37 -8.92
CA VAL A 63 -8.49 11.41 -8.05
C VAL A 63 -9.53 10.55 -7.36
N GLU A 64 -9.81 9.38 -7.94
CA GLU A 64 -10.78 8.42 -7.40
C GLU A 64 -10.19 7.60 -6.26
N ASN A 65 -8.93 7.20 -6.38
CA ASN A 65 -8.18 6.52 -5.34
C ASN A 65 -6.67 6.70 -5.56
N ILE A 66 -5.91 6.62 -4.47
CA ILE A 66 -4.46 6.59 -4.46
C ILE A 66 -4.03 5.26 -3.86
N ARG A 67 -3.10 4.57 -4.51
CA ARG A 67 -2.49 3.32 -4.03
C ARG A 67 -1.00 3.52 -3.82
N ILE A 68 -0.50 3.09 -2.68
CA ILE A 68 0.93 3.10 -2.34
C ILE A 68 1.36 1.68 -1.93
N CYS A 69 2.52 1.26 -2.43
CA CYS A 69 3.06 -0.07 -2.22
C CYS A 69 4.41 0.01 -1.49
N PHE A 70 4.58 -0.82 -0.48
CA PHE A 70 5.80 -0.91 0.33
C PHE A 70 6.33 -2.34 0.44
N ILE A 71 7.62 -2.45 0.78
CA ILE A 71 8.24 -3.67 1.30
C ILE A 71 8.65 -3.44 2.76
N ALA A 72 8.32 -4.39 3.63
CA ALA A 72 8.88 -4.50 4.97
C ALA A 72 9.87 -5.68 5.00
N TYR A 73 11.15 -5.40 5.24
CA TYR A 73 12.18 -6.43 5.34
C TYR A 73 12.21 -7.13 6.71
N ARG A 74 11.06 -7.65 7.14
CA ARG A 74 10.86 -8.37 8.41
C ARG A 74 9.67 -9.33 8.29
N LYS A 75 9.60 -10.29 9.21
CA LYS A 75 8.34 -11.02 9.47
C LYS A 75 7.39 -10.10 10.23
N ALA A 76 6.09 -10.38 10.12
CA ALA A 76 5.07 -9.73 10.93
C ALA A 76 4.00 -10.73 11.36
N SER A 77 3.44 -10.53 12.55
CA SER A 77 2.15 -11.11 12.93
C SER A 77 0.98 -10.37 12.25
N ILE A 78 -0.25 -10.87 12.40
CA ILE A 78 -1.45 -10.17 11.92
C ILE A 78 -1.59 -8.84 12.67
N GLU A 79 -1.29 -8.81 13.97
CA GLU A 79 -1.37 -7.62 14.82
C GLU A 79 -0.37 -6.55 14.38
N GLU A 80 0.90 -6.92 14.15
CA GLU A 80 1.91 -5.99 13.66
C GLU A 80 1.57 -5.47 12.26
N ALA A 81 1.04 -6.34 11.38
CA ALA A 81 0.65 -5.93 10.04
C ALA A 81 -0.58 -5.02 10.03
N ARG A 82 -1.56 -5.27 10.90
CA ARG A 82 -2.71 -4.39 11.15
C ARG A 82 -2.24 -3.01 11.58
N GLU A 83 -1.37 -2.96 12.58
CA GLU A 83 -0.86 -1.71 13.11
C GLU A 83 -0.12 -0.90 12.03
N LEU A 84 0.73 -1.55 11.25
CA LEU A 84 1.45 -0.91 10.15
C LEU A 84 0.52 -0.39 9.05
N GLU A 85 -0.44 -1.20 8.62
CA GLU A 85 -1.41 -0.81 7.58
C GLU A 85 -2.23 0.39 8.05
N VAL A 86 -2.84 0.31 9.23
CA VAL A 86 -3.68 1.39 9.78
C VAL A 86 -2.89 2.67 9.94
N LYS A 87 -1.69 2.62 10.54
CA LYS A 87 -0.84 3.82 10.72
C LYS A 87 -0.43 4.43 9.39
N ALA A 88 -0.07 3.61 8.41
CA ALA A 88 0.31 4.09 7.08
C ALA A 88 -0.89 4.73 6.36
N THR A 89 -2.07 4.10 6.41
CA THR A 89 -3.30 4.61 5.79
C THR A 89 -3.75 5.93 6.43
N GLU A 90 -3.78 6.03 7.76
CA GLU A 90 -4.13 7.28 8.46
C GLU A 90 -3.15 8.42 8.14
N LYS A 91 -1.85 8.11 8.05
CA LYS A 91 -0.83 9.08 7.67
C LYS A 91 -1.02 9.57 6.23
N LEU A 92 -1.25 8.65 5.28
CA LEU A 92 -1.55 8.99 3.90
C LEU A 92 -2.81 9.86 3.79
N LEU A 93 -3.89 9.51 4.50
CA LEU A 93 -5.13 10.29 4.54
C LEU A 93 -4.88 11.70 5.07
N LYS A 94 -4.10 11.85 6.14
CA LYS A 94 -3.73 13.16 6.69
C LYS A 94 -2.99 14.01 5.66
N MET A 95 -2.02 13.43 4.94
CA MET A 95 -1.27 14.12 3.90
C MET A 95 -2.15 14.55 2.73
N ILE A 96 -3.02 13.66 2.23
CA ILE A 96 -3.96 14.00 1.14
C ILE A 96 -4.92 15.11 1.57
N ASN A 97 -5.55 14.97 2.74
CA ASN A 97 -6.59 15.89 3.20
C ASN A 97 -6.05 17.28 3.62
N SER A 98 -4.76 17.37 3.95
CA SER A 98 -4.06 18.64 4.24
C SER A 98 -3.48 19.32 2.99
N HIS A 99 -3.34 18.60 1.87
CA HIS A 99 -2.77 19.13 0.65
C HIS A 99 -3.78 20.01 -0.13
N LYS A 100 -3.74 21.33 0.12
CA LYS A 100 -4.76 22.27 -0.41
C LYS A 100 -4.95 22.23 -1.93
N GLN A 101 -3.87 22.00 -2.70
CA GLN A 101 -3.93 22.07 -4.16
C GLN A 101 -4.64 20.87 -4.81
N ILE A 102 -4.64 19.70 -4.16
CA ILE A 102 -5.27 18.50 -4.71
C ILE A 102 -6.78 18.47 -4.48
N ARG A 103 -7.27 19.23 -3.48
CA ARG A 103 -8.66 19.16 -2.97
C ARG A 103 -9.73 19.27 -4.06
N GLN A 104 -9.57 20.19 -5.00
CA GLN A 104 -10.54 20.41 -6.08
C GLN A 104 -10.61 19.23 -7.08
N TYR A 105 -9.60 18.36 -7.07
CA TYR A 105 -9.49 17.20 -7.95
C TYR A 105 -9.80 15.89 -7.22
N LEU A 106 -10.09 15.91 -5.91
CA LEU A 106 -10.48 14.69 -5.21
C LEU A 106 -11.91 14.33 -5.57
N ARG A 107 -12.16 13.05 -5.87
CA ARG A 107 -13.51 12.54 -6.15
C ARG A 107 -14.48 12.82 -4.99
N GLU A 108 -13.96 12.84 -3.77
CA GLU A 108 -14.68 13.28 -2.58
C GLU A 108 -13.73 13.99 -1.60
N TYR A 109 -14.27 14.90 -0.80
CA TYR A 109 -13.54 15.57 0.26
C TYR A 109 -14.38 15.62 1.55
N PRO A 110 -13.84 15.21 2.71
CA PRO A 110 -12.50 14.65 2.90
C PRO A 110 -12.34 13.30 2.18
N PHE A 111 -11.12 13.01 1.75
CA PHE A 111 -10.71 11.72 1.22
C PHE A 111 -10.84 10.67 2.32
N LYS A 112 -11.39 9.50 1.98
CA LYS A 112 -11.75 8.45 2.94
C LYS A 112 -10.85 7.22 2.82
N PRO A 113 -10.82 6.36 3.86
CA PRO A 113 -10.00 5.16 3.86
C PRO A 113 -10.19 4.27 2.63
N ASP A 114 -11.40 4.01 2.15
CA ASP A 114 -11.67 3.20 0.95
C ASP A 114 -11.03 3.71 -0.35
N ARG A 115 -10.49 4.93 -0.37
CA ARG A 115 -9.78 5.53 -1.51
C ARG A 115 -8.28 5.68 -1.28
N ALA A 116 -7.78 5.49 -0.07
CA ALA A 116 -6.36 5.52 0.28
C ALA A 116 -5.86 4.10 0.55
N HIS A 117 -5.30 3.47 -0.47
CA HIS A 117 -4.87 2.07 -0.37
C HIS A 117 -3.38 2.00 -0.05
N VAL A 118 -3.04 1.46 1.12
CA VAL A 118 -1.69 1.02 1.42
C VAL A 118 -1.60 -0.50 1.25
N SER A 119 -0.49 -0.96 0.70
CA SER A 119 -0.16 -2.39 0.65
C SER A 119 1.29 -2.59 1.03
N ILE A 120 1.54 -3.64 1.81
CA ILE A 120 2.86 -3.94 2.39
C ILE A 120 3.18 -5.41 2.13
N SER A 121 4.28 -5.65 1.42
CA SER A 121 4.86 -6.99 1.28
C SER A 121 5.88 -7.24 2.37
N PHE A 122 5.71 -8.34 3.10
CA PHE A 122 6.68 -8.79 4.11
C PHE A 122 7.67 -9.74 3.46
N GLN A 123 8.95 -9.36 3.48
CA GLN A 123 10.04 -10.09 2.84
C GLN A 123 11.19 -10.28 3.83
N LYS A 124 11.98 -11.33 3.63
CA LYS A 124 13.29 -11.44 4.31
C LYS A 124 14.31 -10.64 3.49
N LYS A 125 15.22 -9.96 4.18
CA LYS A 125 16.29 -9.17 3.56
C LYS A 125 17.22 -10.02 2.67
N ASP A 126 17.38 -11.29 3.04
CA ASP A 126 18.12 -12.28 2.29
C ASP A 126 17.11 -13.27 1.68
N ASN A 127 17.34 -13.67 0.41
CA ASN A 127 16.55 -14.62 -0.41
C ASN A 127 16.32 -16.03 0.20
N ASN A 128 16.52 -16.19 1.51
CA ASN A 128 16.21 -17.41 2.22
C ASN A 128 14.69 -17.64 2.25
N HIS A 129 14.29 -18.83 1.82
CA HIS A 129 12.90 -19.29 1.74
C HIS A 129 12.06 -18.77 2.92
N GLN A 130 10.93 -18.14 2.59
CA GLN A 130 9.93 -17.80 3.60
C GLN A 130 9.54 -19.07 4.34
N SER A 131 9.40 -18.99 5.66
CA SER A 131 8.86 -20.13 6.42
C SER A 131 7.45 -20.39 5.91
N GLN A 132 7.08 -21.65 5.70
CA GLN A 132 5.72 -22.02 5.36
C GLN A 132 4.74 -21.33 6.33
N ASN A 133 3.70 -20.70 5.78
CA ASN A 133 2.67 -19.96 6.51
C ASN A 133 3.09 -18.63 7.18
N SER A 134 4.20 -17.99 6.77
CA SER A 134 4.42 -16.59 7.18
C SER A 134 3.52 -15.63 6.41
N LEU A 135 3.05 -14.58 7.09
CA LEU A 135 2.38 -13.46 6.46
C LEU A 135 3.27 -12.88 5.36
N ALA A 136 2.73 -12.81 4.15
CA ALA A 136 3.42 -12.36 2.95
C ALA A 136 2.95 -10.97 2.52
N PHE A 137 1.66 -10.67 2.74
CA PHE A 137 1.04 -9.46 2.23
C PHE A 137 -0.08 -8.97 3.15
N VAL A 138 -0.12 -7.65 3.37
CA VAL A 138 -1.29 -6.95 3.93
C VAL A 138 -1.69 -5.82 2.98
N TYR A 139 -2.98 -5.67 2.73
CA TYR A 139 -3.49 -4.70 1.76
C TYR A 139 -4.95 -4.35 2.00
N GLN A 140 -5.35 -3.17 1.53
CA GLN A 140 -6.73 -2.69 1.65
C GLN A 140 -7.53 -2.76 0.34
N VAL A 141 -8.75 -3.29 0.39
CA VAL A 141 -9.75 -3.22 -0.70
C VAL A 141 -11.12 -2.93 -0.11
N LYS A 142 -11.83 -1.90 -0.61
CA LYS A 142 -13.24 -1.59 -0.24
C LYS A 142 -13.48 -1.57 1.29
N ASN A 143 -12.78 -0.71 2.04
CA ASN A 143 -12.87 -0.59 3.51
C ASN A 143 -12.57 -1.87 4.31
N LYS A 144 -11.84 -2.83 3.74
CA LYS A 144 -11.36 -4.02 4.43
C LYS A 144 -9.86 -4.18 4.28
N ILE A 145 -9.22 -4.68 5.33
CA ILE A 145 -7.82 -5.11 5.33
C ILE A 145 -7.79 -6.63 5.13
N PHE A 146 -6.90 -7.08 4.25
CA PHE A 146 -6.71 -8.47 3.88
C PHE A 146 -5.29 -8.91 4.24
N TYR A 147 -5.17 -10.15 4.71
CA TYR A 147 -3.91 -10.74 5.13
C TYR A 147 -3.69 -12.05 4.38
N ASP A 148 -2.62 -12.10 3.60
CA ASP A 148 -2.28 -13.25 2.77
C ASP A 148 -0.95 -13.86 3.21
N ILE A 149 -0.87 -15.19 3.22
CA ILE A 149 0.37 -15.95 3.33
C ILE A 149 0.79 -16.47 1.95
N ASN A 150 2.07 -16.82 1.81
CA ASN A 150 2.51 -17.57 0.64
C ASN A 150 2.30 -19.08 0.86
N ASP A 151 1.44 -19.71 0.07
CA ASP A 151 1.32 -21.17 0.02
C ASP A 151 2.42 -21.76 -0.85
N LEU A 152 3.46 -22.26 -0.21
CA LEU A 152 4.64 -22.85 -0.86
C LEU A 152 4.31 -24.08 -1.73
N LYS A 153 3.16 -24.74 -1.54
CA LYS A 153 2.77 -25.90 -2.36
C LYS A 153 2.20 -25.48 -3.71
N THR A 154 1.45 -24.38 -3.73
CA THR A 154 0.75 -23.91 -4.93
C THR A 154 1.40 -22.68 -5.55
N ASP A 155 2.38 -22.09 -4.88
CA ASP A 155 3.03 -20.81 -5.23
C ASP A 155 2.00 -19.68 -5.41
N ARG A 156 1.02 -19.63 -4.49
CA ARG A 156 -0.08 -18.66 -4.51
C ARG A 156 -0.18 -17.93 -3.18
N LEU A 157 -0.62 -16.68 -3.25
CA LEU A 157 -1.12 -15.95 -2.09
C LEU A 157 -2.47 -16.57 -1.67
N VAL A 158 -2.55 -16.92 -0.39
CA VAL A 158 -3.77 -17.46 0.23
C VAL A 158 -4.17 -16.52 1.35
N LYS A 159 -5.39 -15.98 1.24
CA LYS A 159 -6.00 -15.17 2.30
C LYS A 159 -6.25 -16.02 3.54
N ILE A 160 -5.73 -15.54 4.67
CA ILE A 160 -5.91 -16.19 5.99
C ILE A 160 -6.81 -15.38 6.93
N CYS A 161 -6.95 -14.07 6.70
CA CYS A 161 -7.77 -13.20 7.51
C CYS A 161 -8.27 -12.01 6.67
N GLU A 162 -9.43 -11.47 7.04
CA GLU A 162 -9.88 -10.14 6.61
C GLU A 162 -10.63 -9.48 7.76
N GLU A 163 -10.59 -8.15 7.82
CA GLU A 163 -11.33 -7.38 8.81
C GLU A 163 -11.77 -6.02 8.25
N PRO A 164 -12.87 -5.43 8.76
CA PRO A 164 -13.24 -4.05 8.44
C PRO A 164 -12.17 -3.06 8.91
N TYR A 165 -11.84 -2.07 8.08
CA TYR A 165 -10.86 -1.04 8.40
C TYR A 165 -11.21 -0.31 9.70
N GLU A 166 -12.49 0.02 9.92
CA GLU A 166 -12.92 0.72 11.13
C GLU A 166 -12.72 -0.11 12.42
N GLU A 167 -12.80 -1.43 12.33
CA GLU A 167 -12.53 -2.31 13.47
C GLU A 167 -11.02 -2.39 13.75
N ALA A 168 -10.21 -2.53 12.70
CA ALA A 168 -8.76 -2.48 12.77
C ALA A 168 -8.27 -1.16 13.41
N LEU A 169 -8.85 -0.03 12.98
CA LEU A 169 -8.55 1.29 13.51
C LEU A 169 -8.85 1.38 15.01
N LYS A 170 -10.01 0.89 15.45
CA LYS A 170 -10.38 0.86 16.88
C LYS A 170 -9.40 0.01 17.70
N ILE A 171 -8.98 -1.14 17.17
CA ILE A 171 -8.00 -2.01 17.83
C ILE A 171 -6.68 -1.26 18.03
N VAL A 172 -6.16 -0.61 16.98
CA VAL A 172 -4.88 0.13 17.04
C VAL A 172 -4.96 1.36 17.95
N GLN A 173 -6.08 2.08 17.94
CA GLN A 173 -6.30 3.23 18.82
C GLN A 173 -6.40 2.82 20.29
N ASN A 174 -7.08 1.72 20.60
CA ASN A 174 -7.21 1.23 21.98
C ASN A 174 -5.91 0.65 22.56
N GLN A 175 -4.93 0.33 21.71
CA GLN A 175 -3.59 -0.12 22.12
C GLN A 175 -2.62 1.05 22.35
N SER A 176 -2.95 2.25 21.87
CA SER A 176 -2.11 3.44 22.03
C SER A 176 -2.48 4.17 23.33
N PRO A 177 -1.52 4.65 24.14
CA PRO A 177 -1.85 5.54 25.26
C PRO A 177 -2.58 6.77 24.71
N PRO A 178 -3.59 7.33 25.43
CA PRO A 178 -4.24 8.55 24.97
C PRO A 178 -3.18 9.66 24.81
N GLU A 179 -3.17 10.32 23.65
CA GLU A 179 -2.32 11.48 23.41
C GLU A 179 -2.55 12.48 24.55
N LYS A 180 -1.48 12.82 25.29
CA LYS A 180 -1.52 13.87 26.29
C LYS A 180 -1.63 15.20 25.54
N PHE A 181 -2.79 15.84 25.65
CA PHE A 181 -3.00 17.24 25.30
C PHE A 181 -2.25 18.16 26.26
#